data_AF-A0AAX1K5Q0-F1
#
_entry.id   AF-A0AAX1K5Q0-F1
#
_cell.length_a   1.000
_cell.length_b   1.000
_cell.length_c   1.000
_cell.angle_alpha   90.00
_cell.angle_beta   90.00
_cell.angle_gamma   90.00
#
_symmetry.space_group_name_H-M   'P 1'
#
loop_
_entity.id
_entity.type
_entity.pdbx_description
1 polymer ?
#
loop_
_entity_poly.entity_id
_entity_poly.type
_entity_poly.pdbx_seq_one_letter_code
_entity_poly.pdbx_strand_id
1 'polypeptide(L)'
;MKLSTKITKKYFGIAKAQDVKVTIGLEDDVANIQLAMLESGLDDDATEVDYLKEQLKLTRTMMDFVQKVVKYTDKQIETIKDSISGEELGLGVGMLIAKIDGATDEDVLKAEEANKNARDKAQESK
;
A
#
# COMPACT_ATOMS: atom_id res chain seq x y z
N MET A 1 16.95 6.01 -15.67
CA MET A 1 16.30 5.06 -14.75
C MET A 1 16.90 5.25 -13.36
N LYS A 2 16.09 5.51 -12.34
CA LYS A 2 16.58 5.76 -10.97
C LYS A 2 16.93 4.41 -10.33
N LEU A 3 18.19 4.20 -9.97
CA LEU A 3 18.69 2.90 -9.50
C LEU A 3 18.30 2.57 -8.05
N SER A 4 17.80 3.57 -7.31
CA SER A 4 17.34 3.43 -5.94
C SER A 4 16.37 4.55 -5.57
N THR A 5 15.46 4.27 -4.65
CA THR A 5 14.49 5.23 -4.10
C THR A 5 14.56 5.21 -2.57
N LYS A 6 14.36 6.37 -1.94
CA LYS A 6 14.17 6.48 -0.49
C LYS A 6 12.70 6.32 -0.13
N ILE A 7 12.44 5.43 0.83
CA ILE A 7 11.09 5.14 1.33
C ILE A 7 11.00 5.62 2.77
N THR A 8 10.11 6.59 3.02
CA THR A 8 9.84 7.15 4.35
C THR A 8 8.68 6.39 4.99
N LYS A 9 8.96 5.65 6.06
CA LYS A 9 8.08 4.64 6.69
C LYS A 9 6.99 5.23 7.62
N LYS A 10 6.44 6.42 7.31
CA LYS A 10 5.51 7.15 8.19
C LYS A 10 4.18 6.40 8.42
N TYR A 11 3.75 5.58 7.47
CA TYR A 11 2.46 4.87 7.49
C TYR A 11 2.46 3.51 8.18
N PHE A 12 3.64 2.92 8.40
CA PHE A 12 3.77 1.61 9.02
C PHE A 12 4.43 1.71 10.40
N GLY A 13 4.35 2.90 11.03
CA GLY A 13 4.81 3.13 12.41
C GLY A 13 6.32 3.03 12.63
N ILE A 14 7.16 3.07 11.58
CA ILE A 14 8.61 2.83 11.73
C ILE A 14 9.38 4.08 11.26
N ALA A 15 10.23 4.62 12.12
CA ALA A 15 10.76 5.98 11.97
C ALA A 15 11.94 6.14 10.99
N LYS A 16 12.39 5.09 10.29
CA LYS A 16 13.66 5.12 9.54
C LYS A 16 13.47 5.01 8.04
N ALA A 17 13.91 6.02 7.30
CA ALA A 17 14.01 5.96 5.85
C ALA A 17 15.00 4.86 5.43
N GLN A 18 14.68 4.14 4.36
CA GLN A 18 15.55 3.13 3.78
C GLN A 18 15.72 3.35 2.28
N ASP A 19 16.94 3.10 1.80
CA ASP A 19 17.23 3.04 0.37
C ASP A 19 16.81 1.66 -0.16
N VAL A 20 15.88 1.65 -1.10
CA VAL A 20 15.43 0.46 -1.81
C VAL A 20 15.98 0.50 -3.22
N LYS A 21 16.71 -0.54 -3.62
CA LYS A 21 17.18 -0.72 -4.98
C LYS A 21 16.01 -1.12 -5.87
N VAL A 22 15.82 -0.41 -6.97
CA VAL A 22 14.82 -0.79 -7.98
C VAL A 22 15.42 -1.92 -8.81
N THR A 23 14.74 -3.06 -8.82
CA THR A 23 15.15 -4.29 -9.53
C THR A 23 13.97 -4.83 -10.31
N ILE A 24 14.22 -5.61 -11.37
CA ILE A 24 13.15 -6.23 -12.16
C ILE A 24 12.17 -7.01 -11.27
N GLY A 25 12.67 -7.78 -10.30
CA GLY A 25 11.79 -8.50 -9.37
C GLY A 25 10.94 -7.60 -8.47
N LEU A 26 11.38 -6.37 -8.20
CA LEU A 26 10.58 -5.38 -7.46
C LEU A 26 9.52 -4.74 -8.37
N GLU A 27 9.85 -4.51 -9.64
CA GLU A 27 8.88 -4.03 -10.64
C GLU A 27 7.77 -5.07 -10.87
N ASP A 28 8.14 -6.36 -10.93
CA ASP A 28 7.18 -7.47 -10.98
C ASP A 28 6.29 -7.51 -9.73
N ASP A 29 6.86 -7.31 -8.54
CA ASP A 29 6.08 -7.23 -7.29
C ASP A 29 5.09 -6.06 -7.31
N VAL A 30 5.52 -4.89 -7.81
CA VAL A 30 4.65 -3.70 -7.97
C VAL A 30 3.50 -3.98 -8.93
N ALA A 31 3.78 -4.57 -10.09
CA ALA A 31 2.75 -4.92 -11.06
C ALA A 31 1.74 -5.93 -10.46
N ASN A 32 2.22 -6.95 -9.75
CA ASN A 32 1.37 -7.94 -9.11
C ASN A 32 0.45 -7.33 -8.04
N ILE A 33 0.95 -6.40 -7.22
CA ILE A 33 0.10 -5.76 -6.21
C ILE A 33 -0.92 -4.81 -6.84
N GLN A 34 -0.54 -4.08 -7.89
CA GLN A 34 -1.48 -3.24 -8.65
C GLN A 34 -2.59 -4.09 -9.28
N LEU A 35 -2.25 -5.24 -9.87
CA LEU A 35 -3.23 -6.19 -10.39
C LEU A 35 -4.16 -6.71 -9.28
N ALA A 36 -3.61 -7.16 -8.15
CA ALA A 36 -4.43 -7.64 -7.03
C ALA A 36 -5.40 -6.57 -6.50
N MET A 37 -4.97 -5.30 -6.46
CA MET A 37 -5.83 -4.19 -6.07
C MET A 37 -6.94 -3.95 -7.10
N LEU A 38 -6.66 -4.07 -8.40
CA LEU A 38 -7.66 -3.91 -9.47
C LEU A 38 -8.65 -5.09 -9.53
N GLU A 39 -8.16 -6.30 -9.30
CA GLU A 39 -8.95 -7.54 -9.26
C GLU A 39 -9.85 -7.63 -8.03
N SER A 40 -9.59 -6.84 -6.98
CA SER A 40 -10.39 -6.85 -5.74
C SER A 40 -11.82 -6.30 -5.88
N GLY A 41 -12.31 -6.08 -7.11
CA GLY A 41 -13.71 -5.85 -7.41
C GLY A 41 -14.47 -7.18 -7.47
N LEU A 42 -15.57 -7.28 -6.75
CA LEU A 42 -16.44 -8.44 -6.85
C LEU A 42 -17.36 -8.34 -8.05
N ASP A 43 -17.66 -9.50 -8.63
CA ASP A 43 -18.80 -9.67 -9.52
C ASP A 43 -20.12 -9.35 -8.76
N ASP A 44 -21.13 -8.88 -9.48
CA ASP A 44 -22.43 -8.49 -8.89
C ASP A 44 -23.13 -9.66 -8.13
N ASP A 45 -22.73 -10.91 -8.42
CA ASP A 45 -23.28 -12.14 -7.84
C ASP A 45 -22.46 -12.72 -6.65
N ALA A 46 -21.42 -12.02 -6.18
CA ALA A 46 -20.55 -12.54 -5.13
C ALA A 46 -21.25 -12.64 -3.77
N THR A 47 -21.00 -13.74 -3.04
CA THR A 47 -21.52 -13.91 -1.68
C THR A 47 -20.68 -13.12 -0.66
N GLU A 48 -21.22 -12.87 0.53
CA GLU A 48 -20.47 -12.24 1.64
C GLU A 48 -19.23 -13.06 2.04
N VAL A 49 -19.28 -14.40 1.89
CA VAL A 49 -18.12 -15.27 2.12
C VAL A 49 -17.03 -15.03 1.06
N ASP A 50 -17.42 -14.83 -0.19
CA ASP A 50 -16.49 -14.55 -1.28
C ASP A 50 -15.83 -13.18 -1.10
N TYR A 51 -16.61 -12.19 -0.66
CA TYR A 51 -16.09 -10.88 -0.25
C TYR A 51 -15.01 -11.00 0.83
N LEU A 52 -15.30 -11.73 1.92
CA LEU A 52 -14.35 -11.88 3.02
C LEU A 52 -13.08 -12.63 2.58
N LYS A 53 -13.19 -13.61 1.68
CA LYS A 53 -12.02 -14.32 1.12
C LYS A 53 -11.15 -13.41 0.28
N GLU A 54 -11.73 -12.62 -0.62
CA GLU A 54 -10.97 -11.70 -1.47
C GLU A 54 -10.33 -10.58 -0.64
N GLN A 55 -11.04 -10.04 0.35
CA GLN A 55 -10.44 -9.09 1.29
C GLN A 55 -9.25 -9.67 2.04
N LEU A 56 -9.38 -10.88 2.61
CA LEU A 56 -8.29 -11.55 3.31
C LEU A 56 -7.09 -11.81 2.40
N LYS A 57 -7.34 -12.23 1.15
CA LYS A 57 -6.31 -12.45 0.14
C LYS A 57 -5.59 -11.13 -0.18
N LEU A 58 -6.32 -10.07 -0.47
CA LEU A 58 -5.76 -8.75 -0.76
C LEU A 58 -4.93 -8.21 0.41
N THR A 59 -5.45 -8.26 1.64
CA THR A 59 -4.74 -7.82 2.85
C THR A 59 -3.43 -8.59 3.04
N ARG A 60 -3.42 -9.90 2.82
CA ARG A 60 -2.20 -10.72 2.91
C ARG A 60 -1.19 -10.33 1.84
N THR A 61 -1.62 -10.22 0.58
CA THR A 61 -0.74 -9.81 -0.53
C THR A 61 -0.11 -8.43 -0.29
N MET A 62 -0.90 -7.46 0.20
CA MET A 62 -0.42 -6.14 0.59
C MET A 62 0.63 -6.20 1.70
N MET A 63 0.39 -7.01 2.74
CA MET A 63 1.33 -7.16 3.86
C MET A 63 2.62 -7.86 3.44
N ASP A 64 2.53 -8.90 2.61
CA ASP A 64 3.69 -9.63 2.10
C ASP A 64 4.56 -8.72 1.21
N PHE A 65 3.93 -7.90 0.37
CA PHE A 65 4.61 -6.87 -0.41
C PHE A 65 5.35 -5.88 0.49
N VAL A 66 4.66 -5.31 1.49
CA VAL A 66 5.28 -4.39 2.46
C VAL A 66 6.44 -5.07 3.18
N GLN A 67 6.27 -6.32 3.63
CA GLN A 67 7.33 -7.07 4.31
C GLN A 67 8.55 -7.24 3.42
N LYS A 68 8.37 -7.62 2.16
CA LYS A 68 9.45 -7.88 1.21
C LYS A 68 10.21 -6.61 0.84
N VAL A 69 9.49 -5.56 0.45
CA VAL A 69 10.09 -4.28 0.03
C VAL A 69 10.76 -3.59 1.21
N VAL A 70 10.07 -3.60 2.35
CA VAL A 70 10.51 -2.87 3.55
C VAL A 70 11.46 -3.69 4.42
N LYS A 71 11.61 -4.98 4.12
CA LYS A 71 12.41 -5.96 4.87
C LYS A 71 12.02 -6.00 6.34
N TYR A 72 10.72 -5.97 6.63
CA TYR A 72 10.22 -6.11 7.98
C TYR A 72 10.37 -7.56 8.47
N THR A 73 10.65 -7.71 9.76
CA THR A 73 10.56 -9.02 10.40
C THR A 73 9.10 -9.42 10.60
N ASP A 74 8.85 -10.71 10.78
CA ASP A 74 7.49 -11.22 11.03
C ASP A 74 6.85 -10.51 12.24
N LYS A 75 7.63 -10.30 13.31
CA LYS A 75 7.18 -9.55 14.50
C LYS A 75 6.79 -8.10 14.19
N GLN A 76 7.52 -7.44 13.30
CA GLN A 76 7.17 -6.07 12.86
C GLN A 76 5.88 -6.08 12.05
N ILE A 77 5.68 -7.08 11.18
CA ILE A 77 4.44 -7.23 10.42
C ILE A 77 3.25 -7.53 11.33
N GLU A 78 3.37 -8.40 12.32
CA GLU A 78 2.33 -8.62 13.33
C GLU A 78 1.96 -7.32 14.04
N THR A 79 2.97 -6.57 14.49
CA THR A 79 2.76 -5.26 15.14
C THR A 79 2.00 -4.30 14.23
N ILE A 80 2.35 -4.25 12.95
CA ILE A 80 1.67 -3.40 11.96
C ILE A 80 0.22 -3.85 11.78
N LYS A 81 -0.03 -5.15 11.60
CA LYS A 81 -1.37 -5.74 11.44
C LYS A 81 -2.32 -5.38 12.59
N ASP A 82 -1.80 -5.34 13.81
CA ASP A 82 -2.59 -5.01 15.01
C ASP A 82 -2.77 -3.50 15.22
N SER A 83 -2.04 -2.65 14.47
CA SER A 83 -1.97 -1.20 14.70
C SER A 83 -2.60 -0.33 13.62
N ILE A 84 -2.91 -0.88 12.44
CA ILE A 84 -3.45 -0.12 11.31
C ILE A 84 -4.75 -0.73 10.78
N SER A 85 -5.62 0.11 10.26
CA SER A 85 -6.80 -0.28 9.50
C SER A 85 -6.44 -0.76 8.09
N GLY A 86 -7.37 -1.49 7.44
CA GLY A 86 -7.20 -1.89 6.03
C GLY A 86 -7.09 -0.69 5.08
N GLU A 87 -7.70 0.43 5.43
CA GLU A 87 -7.63 1.69 4.69
C GLU A 87 -6.23 2.31 4.77
N GLU A 88 -5.65 2.38 5.96
CA GLU A 88 -4.28 2.84 6.18
C GLU A 88 -3.25 1.94 5.48
N LEU A 89 -3.50 0.63 5.46
CA LEU A 89 -2.69 -0.32 4.70
C LEU A 89 -2.72 -0.01 3.20
N GLY A 90 -3.92 0.17 2.62
CA GLY A 90 -4.07 0.50 1.20
C GLY A 90 -3.37 1.81 0.82
N LEU A 91 -3.50 2.85 1.65
CA LEU A 91 -2.80 4.12 1.46
C LEU A 91 -1.28 3.95 1.52
N GLY A 92 -0.78 3.26 2.54
CA GLY A 92 0.66 3.02 2.71
C GLY A 92 1.27 2.23 1.56
N VAL A 93 0.55 1.24 1.03
CA VAL A 93 0.96 0.46 -0.15
C VAL A 93 0.97 1.33 -1.42
N GLY A 94 -0.06 2.12 -1.65
CA GLY A 94 -0.13 3.02 -2.80
C GLY A 94 1.03 4.02 -2.85
N MET A 95 1.41 4.57 -1.70
CA MET A 95 2.59 5.41 -1.61
C MET A 95 3.89 4.67 -1.85
N LEU A 96 4.00 3.44 -1.33
CA LEU A 96 5.20 2.61 -1.50
C LEU A 96 5.46 2.36 -2.98
N ILE A 97 4.40 2.04 -3.72
CA ILE A 97 4.41 1.90 -5.18
C ILE A 97 4.83 3.21 -5.84
N ALA A 98 4.18 4.33 -5.53
CA ALA A 98 4.51 5.63 -6.12
C ALA A 98 5.99 6.00 -5.92
N LYS A 99 6.55 5.71 -4.75
CA LYS A 99 7.97 5.90 -4.46
C LYS A 99 8.88 5.05 -5.34
N ILE A 100 8.55 3.77 -5.48
CA ILE A 100 9.31 2.82 -6.31
C ILE A 100 9.29 3.29 -7.78
N ASP A 101 8.13 3.75 -8.25
CA ASP A 101 7.93 4.29 -9.61
C ASP A 101 8.62 5.66 -9.83
N GLY A 102 9.16 6.25 -8.75
CA GLY A 102 10.05 7.41 -8.82
C GLY A 102 9.46 8.71 -8.31
N ALA A 103 8.24 8.70 -7.75
CA ALA A 103 7.60 9.87 -7.16
C ALA A 103 8.44 10.49 -6.04
N THR A 104 8.45 11.81 -5.98
CA THR A 104 9.14 12.56 -4.92
C THR A 104 8.36 12.52 -3.61
N ASP A 105 8.94 13.02 -2.50
CA ASP A 105 8.18 13.18 -1.25
C ASP A 105 7.06 14.21 -1.42
N GLU A 106 7.29 15.22 -2.25
CA GLU A 106 6.32 16.27 -2.54
C GLU A 106 5.12 15.75 -3.35
N ASP A 107 5.36 14.92 -4.36
CA ASP A 107 4.29 14.31 -5.16
C ASP A 107 3.37 13.44 -4.30
N VAL A 108 3.98 12.68 -3.38
CA VAL A 108 3.26 11.81 -2.46
C VAL A 108 2.43 12.62 -1.46
N LEU A 109 3.00 13.68 -0.87
CA LEU A 109 2.27 14.57 0.04
C LEU A 109 1.08 15.26 -0.65
N LYS A 110 1.26 15.72 -1.90
CA LYS A 110 0.17 16.30 -2.69
C LYS A 110 -0.96 15.31 -2.95
N ALA A 111 -0.61 14.05 -3.25
CA ALA A 111 -1.58 12.99 -3.43
C ALA A 111 -2.36 12.69 -2.14
N GLU A 112 -1.68 12.65 -0.99
CA GLU A 112 -2.33 12.49 0.33
C GLU A 112 -3.31 13.62 0.64
N GLU A 113 -2.89 14.88 0.47
CA GLU A 113 -3.74 16.05 0.70
C GLU A 113 -4.95 16.05 -0.23
N ALA A 114 -4.75 15.74 -1.50
CA ALA A 114 -5.85 15.61 -2.46
C ALA A 114 -6.85 14.53 -2.04
N ASN A 115 -6.36 13.38 -1.57
CA ASN A 115 -7.21 12.25 -1.17
C ASN A 115 -7.98 12.56 0.12
N LYS A 116 -7.33 13.22 1.09
CA LYS A 116 -7.99 13.72 2.31
C LYS A 116 -9.09 14.73 1.97
N ASN A 117 -8.76 15.74 1.15
CA ASN A 117 -9.72 16.76 0.73
C ASN A 117 -10.91 16.17 -0.03
N ALA A 118 -10.69 15.14 -0.86
CA ALA A 118 -11.76 14.45 -1.56
C ALA A 118 -12.70 13.70 -0.61
N ARG A 119 -12.16 13.07 0.44
CA ARG A 119 -12.94 12.39 1.47
C ARG A 119 -13.72 13.34 2.36
N ASP A 120 -13.10 14.43 2.79
CA ASP A 120 -13.75 15.45 3.61
C ASP A 120 -14.94 16.04 2.84
N LYS A 121 -14.77 16.37 1.55
CA LYS A 121 -15.87 16.82 0.68
C LYS A 121 -16.96 15.77 0.49
N ALA A 122 -16.61 14.49 0.35
CA ALA A 122 -17.58 13.41 0.21
C ALA A 122 -18.39 13.15 1.50
N GLN A 123 -17.80 13.46 2.67
CA GLN A 123 -18.48 13.40 3.97
C GLN A 123 -19.35 14.64 4.23
N GLU A 124 -18.93 15.83 3.79
CA GLU A 124 -19.74 17.07 3.87
C GLU A 124 -20.94 17.06 2.91
N SER A 125 -20.91 16.23 1.87
CA SER A 125 -21.97 16.10 0.87
C SER A 125 -22.99 15.00 1.19
N LYS A 126 -22.88 14.34 2.35
CA LYS A 126 -23.83 13.34 2.87
C LYS A 126 -24.65 13.93 4.02
#